data_AF-A0A949HXV9-F1
#
_entry.id   AF-A0A949HXV9-F1
#
_cell.length_a   1.000
_cell.length_b   1.000
_cell.length_c   1.000
_cell.angle_alpha   90.00
_cell.angle_beta   90.00
_cell.angle_gamma   90.00
#
_symmetry.space_group_name_H-M   'P 1'
#
loop_
_entity.id
_entity.type
_entity.pdbx_description
1 polymer ?
#
loop_
_entity_poly.entity_id
_entity_poly.type
_entity_poly.pdbx_seq_one_letter_code
_entity_poly.pdbx_strand_id
1 'polypeptide(L)' 'NKTAPAHKLTDEQRKELAELDSQYAAKIAEREIALKTELGRTAGDFAKQQTLREQMAAERRKLQAELEEKKERVRSREG' A
#
# COMPACT_ATOMS: atom_id res chain seq x y z
N ASN A 1 25.17 9.84 -24.62
CA ASN A 1 25.03 10.19 -23.19
C ASN A 1 23.74 10.94 -22.94
N LYS A 2 22.76 10.29 -22.29
CA LYS A 2 21.62 10.97 -21.66
C LYS A 2 21.51 10.48 -20.22
N THR A 3 22.52 10.80 -19.41
CA THR A 3 22.36 10.78 -17.95
C THR A 3 21.59 12.04 -17.61
N ALA A 4 20.26 11.96 -17.67
CA ALA A 4 19.41 12.97 -17.05
C ALA A 4 19.89 13.11 -15.59
N PRO A 5 20.01 14.33 -15.05
CA PRO A 5 20.35 14.48 -13.64
C PRO A 5 19.26 13.78 -12.85
N ALA A 6 19.63 12.73 -12.10
CA ALA A 6 18.73 12.19 -11.09
C ALA A 6 18.50 13.33 -10.10
N HIS A 7 17.36 14.01 -10.20
CA HIS A 7 16.97 15.04 -9.26
C HIS A 7 17.03 14.43 -7.87
N LYS A 8 17.93 14.95 -7.04
CA LYS A 8 17.99 14.52 -5.64
C LYS A 8 16.68 14.95 -4.99
N LEU A 9 16.05 14.03 -4.28
CA LEU A 9 14.86 14.35 -3.50
C LEU A 9 15.17 15.48 -2.51
N THR A 10 14.22 16.38 -2.28
CA THR A 10 14.31 17.34 -1.18
C THR A 10 14.02 16.65 0.16
N ASP A 11 14.29 17.34 1.27
CA ASP A 11 13.94 16.82 2.60
C ASP A 11 12.43 16.68 2.78
N GLU A 12 11.66 17.62 2.21
CA GLU A 12 10.19 17.57 2.19
C GLU A 12 9.69 16.35 1.40
N GLN A 13 10.25 16.09 0.22
CA GLN A 13 9.89 14.90 -0.57
C GLN A 13 10.21 13.60 0.18
N ARG A 14 11.39 13.53 0.83
CA ARG A 14 11.75 12.37 1.66
C ARG A 14 10.76 12.15 2.79
N LYS A 15 10.38 13.23 3.49
CA LYS A 15 9.42 13.18 4.59
C LYS A 15 8.05 12.73 4.10
N GLU A 16 7.55 13.30 3.01
CA GLU A 16 6.24 12.94 2.43
C GLU A 16 6.21 11.48 1.97
N LEU A 17 7.28 10.96 1.36
CA LEU A 17 7.39 9.54 1.00
C LEU A 17 7.33 8.62 2.22
N ALA A 18 8.02 8.97 3.31
CA ALA A 18 8.01 8.20 4.54
C ALA A 18 6.62 8.23 5.22
N GLU A 19 5.94 9.38 5.20
CA GLU A 19 4.58 9.51 5.70
C GLU A 19 3.59 8.67 4.88
N LEU A 20 3.70 8.67 3.54
CA LEU A 20 2.90 7.80 2.68
C LEU A 20 3.15 6.32 3.00
N ASP A 21 4.39 5.90 3.17
CA ASP A 21 4.71 4.52 3.55
C ASP A 21 4.06 4.12 4.88
N SER A 22 4.17 4.98 5.89
CA SER A 22 3.56 4.73 7.20
C SER A 22 2.04 4.65 7.13
N GLN A 23 1.39 5.55 6.38
CA GLN A 23 -0.07 5.58 6.25
C GLN A 23 -0.60 4.33 5.55
N TYR A 24 0.05 3.89 4.47
CA TYR A 24 -0.37 2.70 3.75
C TYR A 24 -0.07 1.41 4.51
N ALA A 25 1.04 1.35 5.25
CA ALA A 25 1.32 0.25 6.15
C ALA A 25 0.22 0.09 7.21
N ALA A 26 -0.20 1.20 7.84
CA ALA A 26 -1.30 1.20 8.81
C ALA A 26 -2.62 0.73 8.18
N LYS A 27 -2.97 1.28 7.00
CA LYS A 27 -4.20 0.90 6.28
C LYS A 27 -4.24 -0.58 5.91
N ILE A 28 -3.11 -1.16 5.48
CA ILE A 28 -3.02 -2.59 5.19
C ILE A 28 -3.15 -3.41 6.48
N ALA A 29 -2.48 -3.02 7.56
CA ALA A 29 -2.54 -3.72 8.84
C ALA A 29 -3.96 -3.75 9.43
N GLU A 30 -4.67 -2.62 9.40
CA GLU A 30 -6.08 -2.55 9.83
C GLU A 30 -6.96 -3.53 9.05
N ARG A 31 -6.79 -3.59 7.72
CA ARG A 31 -7.51 -4.52 6.86
C ARG A 31 -7.16 -5.98 7.15
N GLU A 32 -5.89 -6.29 7.40
CA GLU A 32 -5.45 -7.64 7.81
C GLU A 32 -6.07 -8.06 9.15
N ILE A 33 -6.16 -7.16 10.12
CA ILE A 33 -6.80 -7.43 11.42
C ILE A 33 -8.29 -7.70 11.25
N ALA A 34 -8.97 -6.89 10.44
CA ALA A 34 -10.39 -7.09 10.11
C ALA A 34 -10.63 -8.45 9.44
N LEU A 35 -9.81 -8.80 8.43
CA LEU A 35 -9.89 -10.10 7.76
C LEU A 35 -9.68 -11.26 8.74
N LYS A 36 -8.65 -11.20 9.59
CA LYS A 36 -8.37 -12.25 10.58
C LYS A 36 -9.57 -12.46 11.52
N THR A 37 -10.22 -11.36 11.92
CA THR A 37 -11.45 -11.41 12.74
C THR A 37 -12.59 -12.10 11.98
N GLU A 38 -12.79 -11.79 10.71
CA GLU A 38 -13.84 -12.41 9.89
C GLU A 38 -13.56 -13.89 9.56
N LEU A 39 -12.29 -14.25 9.32
CA LEU A 39 -11.87 -15.63 9.11
C LEU A 39 -12.14 -16.50 10.35
N GLY A 40 -11.96 -15.95 11.55
CA GLY A 40 -12.33 -16.62 12.80
C GLY A 40 -13.84 -16.89 12.94
N ARG A 41 -14.68 -15.97 12.43
CA ARG A 41 -16.14 -16.11 12.42
C ARG A 41 -16.67 -17.07 11.35
N THR A 42 -15.86 -17.37 10.33
CA THR A 42 -16.21 -18.22 9.19
C THR A 42 -15.54 -19.60 9.26
N ALA A 43 -15.10 -20.01 10.45
CA ALA A 43 -14.49 -21.31 10.68
C ALA A 43 -15.37 -22.45 10.16
N GLY A 44 -14.79 -23.33 9.34
CA GLY A 44 -15.49 -24.46 8.72
C GLY A 44 -16.12 -24.17 7.36
N ASP A 45 -16.28 -22.90 6.98
CA ASP A 45 -16.72 -22.49 5.64
C ASP A 45 -15.52 -22.14 4.76
N PHE A 46 -14.88 -23.18 4.22
CA PHE A 46 -13.67 -23.05 3.41
C PHE A 46 -13.87 -22.19 2.15
N ALA A 47 -15.06 -22.24 1.53
CA ALA A 47 -15.36 -21.47 0.33
C ALA A 47 -15.42 -19.96 0.64
N LYS A 48 -16.08 -19.60 1.75
CA LYS A 48 -16.12 -18.22 2.21
C LYS A 48 -14.75 -17.73 2.67
N GLN A 49 -13.99 -18.56 3.40
CA GLN A 49 -12.63 -18.23 3.81
C GLN A 49 -11.69 -17.99 2.63
N GLN A 50 -11.82 -18.77 1.55
CA GLN A 50 -11.04 -18.59 0.34
C GLN A 50 -11.40 -17.27 -0.36
N THR A 51 -12.70 -17.00 -0.53
CA THR A 51 -13.19 -15.73 -1.10
C THR A 51 -12.64 -14.52 -0.33
N LEU A 52 -12.68 -14.56 1.00
CA LEU A 52 -12.16 -13.49 1.87
C LEU A 52 -10.64 -13.28 1.68
N ARG A 53 -9.86 -14.35 1.55
CA ARG A 53 -8.40 -14.24 1.28
C ARG A 53 -8.11 -13.65 -0.09
N GLU A 54 -8.87 -14.02 -1.11
CA GLU A 54 -8.73 -13.48 -2.47
C GLU A 54 -9.08 -11.99 -2.52
N GLN A 55 -10.17 -11.60 -1.86
CA GLN A 55 -10.54 -10.19 -1.70
C GLN A 55 -9.41 -9.39 -1.04
N MET A 56 -8.84 -9.91 0.06
CA MET A 56 -7.72 -9.23 0.72
C MET A 56 -6.49 -9.11 -0.18
N ALA A 57 -6.16 -10.15 -0.95
CA ALA A 57 -5.04 -10.10 -1.88
C ALA A 57 -5.25 -9.02 -2.96
N ALA A 58 -6.47 -8.89 -3.48
CA ALA A 58 -6.82 -7.85 -4.44
C ALA A 58 -6.76 -6.45 -3.82
N GLU A 59 -7.31 -6.26 -2.62
CA GLU A 59 -7.26 -4.98 -1.91
C GLU A 59 -5.81 -4.55 -1.61
N ARG A 60 -4.97 -5.47 -1.12
CA ARG A 60 -3.55 -5.18 -0.85
C ARG A 60 -2.82 -4.73 -2.11
N ARG A 61 -3.03 -5.41 -3.24
CA ARG A 61 -2.44 -5.02 -4.54
C ARG A 61 -2.89 -3.63 -4.97
N LYS A 62 -4.19 -3.32 -4.81
CA LYS A 62 -4.74 -2.00 -5.12
C LYS A 62 -4.11 -0.91 -4.27
N LEU A 63 -3.97 -1.14 -2.96
CA LEU A 63 -3.34 -0.17 -2.05
C LEU A 63 -1.87 0.05 -2.36
N GLN A 64 -1.13 -1.01 -2.72
CA GLN A 64 0.26 -0.90 -3.13
C GLN A 64 0.41 -0.12 -4.46
N ALA A 65 -0.47 -0.36 -5.42
CA ALA A 65 -0.49 0.40 -6.67
C ALA A 65 -0.79 1.89 -6.42
N GLU A 66 -1.79 2.20 -5.58
CA GLU A 66 -2.13 3.59 -5.22
C GLU A 66 -0.99 4.28 -4.46
N LEU A 67 -0.28 3.55 -3.59
CA LEU A 67 0.92 4.05 -2.89
C LEU A 67 2.01 4.39 -3.90
N GLU A 68 2.36 3.49 -4.82
CA GLU A 68 3.41 3.76 -5.81
C GLU A 68 3.05 4.93 -6.72
N GLU A 69 1.79 5.04 -7.15
CA GLU A 69 1.31 6.18 -7.94
C GLU A 69 1.47 7.51 -7.17
N LYS A 70 1.18 7.52 -5.86
CA LYS A 70 1.40 8.69 -5.00
C LYS A 70 2.88 9.00 -4.83
N LYS A 71 3.71 8.00 -4.57
CA LYS A 71 5.17 8.18 -4.43
C LYS A 71 5.79 8.72 -5.71
N GLU A 72 5.33 8.25 -6.87
CA GLU A 72 5.78 8.74 -8.18
C GLU A 72 5.46 10.24 -8.37
N ARG A 73 4.27 10.68 -7.95
CA ARG A 73 3.92 12.11 -7.96
C ARG A 73 4.82 12.94 -7.06
N VAL A 74 5.13 12.45 -5.86
CA VAL A 74 6.05 13.13 -4.93
C VAL A 74 7.44 13.25 -5.54
N ARG A 75 7.96 12.17 -6.14
CA ARG A 75 9.27 12.14 -6.82
C ARG A 75 9.33 13.05 -8.05
N SER A 76 8.22 13.16 -8.78
CA SER A 76 8.12 13.94 -10.03
C SER A 76 7.83 15.43 -9.79
N ARG A 77 7.52 15.82 -8.55
CA ARG A 77 7.32 17.23 -8.20
C ARG A 77 8.67 17.95 -8.32
N GLU A 78 8.71 19.03 -9.09
CA GLU A 78 9.87 19.92 -9.11
C GLU A 78 9.99 20.60 -7.73
N GLY A 79 11.20 20.54 -7.15
CA GLY A 79 11.53 21.09 -5.84
C GLY A 79 11.86 22.57 -5.89
#